data_AF-A0A2E4R5E8-F1
#
_entry.id   AF-A0A2E4R5E8-F1
#
_cell.length_a   1.000
_cell.length_b   1.000
_cell.length_c   1.000
_cell.angle_alpha   90.00
_cell.angle_beta   90.00
_cell.angle_gamma   90.00
#
_symmetry.space_group_name_H-M   'P 1'
#
loop_
_entity.id
_entity.type
_entity.pdbx_description
1 polymer ?
#
loop_
_entity_poly.entity_id
_entity_poly.type
_entity_poly.pdbx_seq_one_letter_code
_entity_poly.pdbx_strand_id
1 'polypeptide(L)'
;MTTHLEISIDKLTLSTRFQARKTPGNMPLTELADSIDAQGLLQNLVVTKAKKRGTYEVIAGGRRLQAMQILIKAERMKPDAKVWAKLVDNAHAYEASLTENVQREAMHPADEFEAFARLIDEGSSAEAIAARFGVTPAAVRRRLRLASVAPDLIDIYRKGDMTLDALMAFTVTEDQDAQRAVWASLENYYTKDAGEIRRRLTQEAVTAGHAMARYVGLEAYHEAGGRSFTDLFATEDERGIYLQDVTLLEQLTNNKLALVATEIEKEGWAWVQVQPTFDSAWYSFGRVRPEMGTLSNEQQTQIEEIDSRLQATEEEMDAIDDEDGDHEKWTRLEQEQIELQDRREAIEIENEVWSASAKAIAGVGIFLDSEGQVQYRRGLIRPEDRRVAQEAGKNGEGEAHIGSLPVAKTRPMHSERLVRQLSANKVGIVGVELAARPDIALAVLVAQLARNTFGGGYFSVGDFGLGVRLKTEDIDLHAPDFAQSKAGVEMEKYRQHWFDVMPLDENGNVNEDVLPWALEQDTGTLLELLSFILATSVQGVQHIESNNATTLDVLANIAGVDASKWWEPTAESYLSHVSKDRISVTVEEAVGSEAAASLTKLKKKEAVVSAEQLLAGKGWLPKLLQVTTESPE
;
A
#
# COMPACT_ATOMS: atom_id res chain seq x y z
N MET A 1 -55.65 -4.16 -15.52
CA MET A 1 -55.63 -5.60 -15.87
C MET A 1 -54.26 -5.91 -16.44
N THR A 2 -53.54 -6.85 -15.83
CA THR A 2 -52.17 -7.19 -16.23
C THR A 2 -52.21 -8.34 -17.23
N THR A 3 -52.03 -8.05 -18.52
CA THR A 3 -52.07 -9.08 -19.57
C THR A 3 -50.72 -9.80 -19.64
N HIS A 4 -50.71 -11.10 -19.39
CA HIS A 4 -49.54 -11.96 -19.60
C HIS A 4 -49.69 -12.69 -20.94
N LEU A 5 -48.60 -12.83 -21.67
CA LEU A 5 -48.55 -13.48 -22.97
C LEU A 5 -47.38 -14.45 -23.02
N GLU A 6 -47.57 -15.54 -23.73
CA GLU A 6 -46.50 -16.46 -24.08
C GLU A 6 -45.94 -16.05 -25.46
N ILE A 7 -44.66 -15.68 -25.53
CA ILE A 7 -44.03 -15.08 -26.72
C ILE A 7 -42.79 -15.89 -27.09
N SER A 8 -42.65 -16.17 -28.38
CA SER A 8 -41.47 -16.81 -28.96
C SER A 8 -40.26 -15.87 -28.91
N ILE A 9 -39.09 -16.36 -28.50
CA ILE A 9 -37.90 -15.51 -28.29
C ILE A 9 -37.46 -14.79 -29.57
N ASP A 10 -37.58 -15.43 -30.74
CA ASP A 10 -37.34 -14.82 -32.05
C ASP A 10 -38.23 -13.59 -32.38
N LYS A 11 -39.32 -13.38 -31.64
CA LYS A 11 -40.22 -12.22 -31.76
C LYS A 11 -39.92 -11.10 -30.75
N LEU A 12 -38.89 -11.27 -29.92
CA LEU A 12 -38.47 -10.32 -28.90
C LEU A 12 -37.23 -9.54 -29.34
N THR A 13 -37.30 -8.22 -29.24
CA THR A 13 -36.15 -7.33 -29.47
C THR A 13 -35.93 -6.44 -28.26
N LEU A 14 -34.68 -6.08 -27.94
CA LEU A 14 -34.40 -5.17 -26.84
C LEU A 14 -34.88 -3.75 -27.18
N SER A 15 -35.60 -3.07 -26.27
CA SER A 15 -36.01 -1.68 -26.51
C SER A 15 -34.84 -0.73 -26.26
N THR A 16 -34.50 0.10 -27.24
CA THR A 16 -33.52 1.18 -27.08
C THR A 16 -34.13 2.46 -26.50
N ARG A 17 -35.46 2.53 -26.39
CA ARG A 17 -36.21 3.75 -26.06
C ARG A 17 -36.73 3.77 -24.62
N PHE A 18 -37.06 2.61 -24.07
CA PHE A 18 -37.78 2.50 -22.81
C PHE A 18 -36.98 1.82 -21.69
N GLN A 19 -35.65 1.75 -21.84
CA GLN A 19 -34.78 1.10 -20.87
C GLN A 19 -34.26 2.10 -19.82
N ALA A 20 -34.70 1.95 -18.58
CA ALA A 20 -34.32 2.85 -17.48
C ALA A 20 -32.88 2.60 -16.99
N ARG A 21 -32.44 1.34 -16.91
CA ARG A 21 -31.08 0.97 -16.47
C ARG A 21 -30.07 1.07 -17.62
N LYS A 22 -29.05 1.93 -17.44
CA LYS A 22 -27.94 2.11 -18.40
C LYS A 22 -26.62 1.44 -17.95
N THR A 23 -26.49 1.14 -16.66
CA THR A 23 -25.29 0.52 -16.07
C THR A 23 -25.26 -1.00 -16.30
N PRO A 24 -24.08 -1.60 -16.58
CA PRO A 24 -23.91 -3.05 -16.57
C PRO A 24 -24.32 -3.65 -15.21
N GLY A 25 -24.83 -4.89 -15.20
CA GLY A 25 -25.16 -5.59 -13.95
C GLY A 25 -23.95 -6.40 -13.44
N ASN A 26 -23.89 -6.65 -12.13
CA ASN A 26 -22.73 -7.25 -11.44
C ASN A 26 -22.39 -8.69 -11.87
N MET A 27 -23.36 -9.47 -12.34
CA MET A 27 -23.13 -10.84 -12.84
C MET A 27 -22.73 -10.82 -14.33
N PRO A 28 -21.72 -11.56 -14.78
CA PRO A 28 -21.48 -11.85 -16.20
C PRO A 28 -22.73 -12.38 -16.94
N LEU A 29 -22.87 -12.04 -18.23
CA LEU A 29 -24.02 -12.50 -19.05
C LEU A 29 -24.01 -14.01 -19.32
N THR A 30 -22.82 -14.63 -19.37
CA THR A 30 -22.62 -16.07 -19.55
C THR A 30 -23.13 -16.86 -18.35
N GLU A 31 -22.81 -16.40 -17.14
CA GLU A 31 -23.29 -17.01 -15.89
C GLU A 31 -24.82 -16.90 -15.74
N LEU A 32 -25.40 -15.76 -16.13
CA LEU A 32 -26.85 -15.59 -16.19
C LEU A 32 -27.49 -16.54 -17.21
N ALA A 33 -26.81 -16.84 -18.31
CA ALA A 33 -27.27 -17.81 -19.31
C ALA A 33 -27.31 -19.22 -18.72
N ASP A 34 -26.24 -19.66 -18.04
CA ASP A 34 -26.20 -20.96 -17.37
C ASP A 34 -27.28 -21.12 -16.29
N SER A 35 -27.55 -20.06 -15.53
CA SER A 35 -28.63 -20.05 -14.53
C SER A 35 -30.03 -20.22 -15.18
N ILE A 36 -30.29 -19.55 -16.30
CA ILE A 36 -31.55 -19.67 -17.05
C ILE A 36 -31.68 -21.07 -17.65
N ASP A 37 -30.59 -21.67 -18.12
CA ASP A 37 -30.61 -23.04 -18.66
C ASP A 37 -30.94 -24.08 -17.58
N ALA A 38 -30.38 -23.89 -16.37
CA ALA A 38 -30.58 -24.80 -15.25
C ALA A 38 -31.95 -24.67 -14.57
N GLN A 39 -32.48 -23.45 -14.41
CA GLN A 39 -33.67 -23.18 -13.59
C GLN A 39 -34.87 -22.64 -14.37
N GLY A 40 -34.68 -22.32 -15.66
CA GLY A 40 -35.67 -21.62 -16.46
C GLY A 40 -35.78 -20.12 -16.12
N LEU A 41 -36.66 -19.43 -16.84
CA LEU A 41 -36.90 -18.00 -16.65
C LEU A 41 -37.80 -17.76 -15.42
N LEU A 42 -37.20 -17.54 -14.26
CA LEU A 42 -37.92 -17.35 -12.99
C LEU A 42 -38.72 -16.03 -12.91
N GLN A 43 -38.21 -14.98 -13.56
CA GLN A 43 -38.85 -13.66 -13.60
C GLN A 43 -39.25 -13.35 -15.03
N ASN A 44 -40.54 -13.07 -15.27
CA ASN A 44 -41.08 -12.75 -16.58
C ASN A 44 -40.43 -11.49 -17.17
N LEU A 45 -40.33 -11.45 -18.50
CA LEU A 45 -39.95 -10.23 -19.20
C LEU A 45 -41.11 -9.23 -19.17
N VAL A 46 -40.80 -7.94 -19.17
CA VAL A 46 -41.82 -6.91 -19.40
C VAL A 46 -41.63 -6.41 -20.82
N VAL A 47 -42.71 -6.41 -21.60
CA VAL A 47 -42.68 -6.10 -23.03
C VAL A 47 -43.76 -5.08 -23.41
N THR A 48 -43.51 -4.37 -24.51
CA THR A 48 -44.50 -3.55 -25.20
C THR A 48 -44.62 -3.97 -26.66
N LYS A 49 -45.72 -3.61 -27.33
CA LYS A 49 -45.90 -3.89 -28.76
C LYS A 49 -44.89 -3.10 -29.58
N ALA A 50 -44.12 -3.81 -30.42
CA ALA A 50 -43.20 -3.18 -31.37
C ALA A 50 -43.96 -2.56 -32.56
N LYS A 51 -43.27 -1.76 -33.37
CA LYS A 51 -43.83 -1.18 -34.61
C LYS A 51 -44.23 -2.24 -35.64
N LYS A 52 -43.52 -3.36 -35.70
CA LYS A 52 -43.84 -4.48 -36.60
C LYS A 52 -44.91 -5.36 -35.97
N ARG A 53 -45.97 -5.66 -36.73
CA ARG A 53 -47.11 -6.46 -36.25
C ARG A 53 -46.63 -7.86 -35.85
N GLY A 54 -46.90 -8.26 -34.61
CA GLY A 54 -46.57 -9.58 -34.08
C GLY A 54 -45.19 -9.69 -33.41
N THR A 55 -44.44 -8.60 -33.28
CA THR A 55 -43.18 -8.55 -32.50
C THR A 55 -43.32 -7.64 -31.28
N TYR A 56 -42.44 -7.82 -30.31
CA TYR A 56 -42.50 -7.11 -29.03
C TYR A 56 -41.12 -6.59 -28.62
N GLU A 57 -41.10 -5.43 -27.98
CA GLU A 57 -39.88 -4.83 -27.43
C GLU A 57 -39.79 -5.12 -25.93
N VAL A 58 -38.66 -5.65 -25.46
CA VAL A 58 -38.37 -5.87 -24.04
C VAL A 58 -37.95 -4.56 -23.39
N ILE A 59 -38.72 -4.13 -22.39
CA ILE A 59 -38.54 -2.86 -21.67
C ILE A 59 -37.98 -3.05 -20.26
N ALA A 60 -38.17 -4.24 -19.67
CA ALA A 60 -37.49 -4.68 -18.46
C ALA A 60 -37.12 -6.17 -18.57
N GLY A 61 -35.92 -6.53 -18.10
CA GLY A 61 -35.34 -7.87 -18.30
C GLY A 61 -34.40 -8.00 -19.50
N GLY A 62 -33.82 -6.91 -20.01
CA GLY A 62 -32.92 -6.93 -21.16
C GLY A 62 -31.74 -7.89 -21.05
N ARG A 63 -31.13 -8.00 -19.86
CA ARG A 63 -30.04 -8.96 -19.59
C ARG A 63 -30.49 -10.42 -19.68
N ARG A 64 -31.73 -10.73 -19.28
CA ARG A 64 -32.34 -12.07 -19.42
C ARG A 64 -32.56 -12.40 -20.90
N LEU A 65 -33.01 -11.43 -21.72
CA LEU A 65 -33.11 -11.60 -23.16
C LEU A 65 -31.72 -11.89 -23.78
N GLN A 66 -30.69 -11.12 -23.42
CA GLN A 66 -29.33 -11.32 -23.91
C GLN A 66 -28.75 -12.68 -23.49
N ALA A 67 -28.97 -13.10 -22.24
CA ALA A 67 -28.56 -14.41 -21.76
C ALA A 67 -29.24 -15.56 -22.54
N MET A 68 -30.55 -15.46 -22.81
CA MET A 68 -31.25 -16.43 -23.68
C MET A 68 -30.72 -16.41 -25.12
N GLN A 69 -30.32 -15.26 -25.66
CA GLN A 69 -29.67 -15.17 -26.96
C GLN A 69 -28.29 -15.85 -26.98
N ILE A 70 -27.55 -15.83 -25.86
CA ILE A 70 -26.30 -16.60 -25.71
C ILE A 70 -26.61 -18.11 -25.74
N LEU A 71 -27.63 -18.58 -25.00
CA LEU A 71 -28.05 -19.99 -25.04
C LEU A 71 -28.48 -20.44 -26.44
N ILE A 72 -29.17 -19.58 -27.19
CA ILE A 72 -29.57 -19.87 -28.58
C ILE A 72 -28.34 -19.99 -29.49
N LYS A 73 -27.37 -19.07 -29.38
CA LYS A 73 -26.12 -19.14 -30.14
C LYS A 73 -25.28 -20.38 -29.80
N ALA A 74 -25.35 -20.84 -28.55
CA ALA A 74 -24.70 -22.06 -28.09
C ALA A 74 -25.51 -23.34 -28.37
N GLU A 75 -26.62 -23.26 -29.11
CA GLU A 75 -27.53 -24.37 -29.44
C GLU A 75 -28.14 -25.09 -28.22
N ARG A 76 -28.07 -24.48 -27.03
CA ARG A 76 -28.66 -25.00 -25.78
C ARG A 76 -30.14 -24.62 -25.63
N MET A 77 -30.61 -23.63 -26.39
CA MET A 77 -32.01 -23.20 -26.43
C MET A 77 -32.48 -22.96 -27.88
N LYS A 78 -33.72 -23.34 -28.20
CA LYS A 78 -34.27 -23.11 -29.54
C LYS A 78 -34.72 -21.65 -29.72
N PRO A 79 -34.54 -21.03 -30.91
CA PRO A 79 -35.01 -19.66 -31.19
C PRO A 79 -36.52 -19.47 -31.04
N ASP A 80 -37.30 -20.52 -31.29
CA ASP A 80 -38.76 -20.53 -31.19
C ASP A 80 -39.28 -20.95 -29.79
N ALA A 81 -38.36 -21.11 -28.84
CA ALA A 81 -38.73 -21.35 -27.45
C ALA A 81 -39.61 -20.20 -26.95
N LYS A 82 -40.63 -20.56 -26.20
CA LYS A 82 -41.65 -19.64 -25.72
C LYS A 82 -41.37 -19.24 -24.28
N VAL A 83 -41.52 -17.95 -23.99
CA VAL A 83 -41.33 -17.37 -22.66
C VAL A 83 -42.53 -16.54 -22.24
N TRP A 84 -42.80 -16.51 -20.94
CA TRP A 84 -43.83 -15.66 -20.36
C TRP A 84 -43.37 -14.21 -20.28
N ALA A 85 -44.21 -13.31 -20.77
CA ALA A 85 -43.97 -11.88 -20.76
C ALA A 85 -45.22 -11.12 -20.29
N LYS A 86 -45.00 -10.07 -19.50
CA LYS A 86 -46.04 -9.11 -19.09
C LYS A 86 -46.13 -8.00 -20.13
N LEU A 87 -47.29 -7.85 -20.76
CA LEU A 87 -47.54 -6.80 -21.73
C LEU A 87 -47.93 -5.50 -21.04
N VAL A 88 -47.23 -4.42 -21.37
CA VAL A 88 -47.50 -3.05 -20.93
C VAL A 88 -47.76 -2.18 -22.16
N ASP A 89 -48.64 -1.20 -22.02
CA ASP A 89 -48.89 -0.23 -23.09
C ASP A 89 -47.71 0.74 -23.24
N ASN A 90 -47.45 1.20 -24.47
CA ASN A 90 -46.32 2.08 -24.77
C ASN A 90 -46.31 3.36 -23.91
N ALA A 91 -47.50 3.89 -23.56
CA ALA A 91 -47.63 5.08 -22.71
C ALA A 91 -47.04 4.90 -21.31
N HIS A 92 -47.01 3.68 -20.77
CA HIS A 92 -46.54 3.36 -19.41
C HIS A 92 -45.23 2.53 -19.42
N ALA A 93 -44.62 2.33 -20.59
CA ALA A 93 -43.50 1.42 -20.75
C ALA A 93 -42.23 1.90 -20.00
N TYR A 94 -41.93 3.20 -20.07
CA TYR A 94 -40.77 3.76 -19.37
C TYR A 94 -40.97 3.75 -17.85
N GLU A 95 -42.15 4.15 -17.38
CA GLU A 95 -42.52 4.15 -15.96
C GLU A 95 -42.48 2.74 -15.36
N ALA A 96 -42.95 1.73 -16.10
CA ALA A 96 -42.87 0.33 -15.69
C ALA A 96 -41.42 -0.17 -15.59
N SER A 97 -40.53 0.25 -16.52
CA SER A 97 -39.09 -0.07 -16.48
C SER A 97 -38.39 0.60 -15.29
N LEU A 98 -38.73 1.85 -14.98
CA LEU A 98 -38.18 2.57 -13.85
C LEU A 98 -38.66 1.97 -12.52
N THR A 99 -39.97 1.72 -12.39
CA THR A 99 -40.59 1.16 -11.18
C THR A 99 -40.01 -0.22 -10.85
N GLU A 100 -39.79 -1.10 -11.84
CA GLU A 100 -39.18 -2.42 -11.62
C GLU A 100 -37.74 -2.32 -11.11
N ASN A 101 -36.97 -1.33 -11.56
CA ASN A 101 -35.60 -1.12 -11.10
C ASN A 101 -35.54 -0.48 -9.71
N VAL A 102 -36.45 0.46 -9.40
CA VAL A 102 -36.47 1.20 -8.13
C VAL A 102 -37.05 0.35 -7.00
N GLN A 103 -38.06 -0.49 -7.25
CA GLN A 103 -38.67 -1.35 -6.23
C GLN A 103 -37.89 -2.64 -5.94
N ARG A 104 -36.76 -2.86 -6.61
CA ARG A 104 -35.92 -4.04 -6.37
C ARG A 104 -35.04 -3.79 -5.16
N GLU A 105 -35.49 -4.21 -3.98
CA GLU A 105 -34.63 -4.36 -2.82
C GLU A 105 -33.62 -5.49 -3.08
N ALA A 106 -32.34 -5.16 -3.05
CA ALA A 106 -31.29 -6.17 -3.13
C ALA A 106 -31.33 -7.02 -1.86
N MET A 107 -31.22 -8.33 -2.02
CA MET A 107 -31.03 -9.25 -0.89
C MET A 107 -29.80 -8.81 -0.11
N HIS A 108 -29.90 -8.80 1.23
CA HIS A 108 -28.77 -8.45 2.06
C HIS A 108 -27.68 -9.53 1.93
N PRO A 109 -26.38 -9.18 1.88
CA PRO A 109 -25.31 -10.17 1.73
C PRO A 109 -25.36 -11.29 2.78
N ALA A 110 -25.72 -10.98 4.02
CA ALA A 110 -25.92 -11.98 5.08
C ALA A 110 -26.93 -13.08 4.69
N ASP A 111 -28.02 -12.71 4.02
CA ASP A 111 -29.07 -13.65 3.62
C ASP A 111 -28.58 -14.56 2.47
N GLU A 112 -27.67 -14.06 1.62
CA GLU A 112 -27.01 -14.86 0.59
C GLU A 112 -26.09 -15.93 1.21
N PHE A 113 -25.36 -15.58 2.27
CA PHE A 113 -24.45 -16.50 2.97
C PHE A 113 -25.23 -17.64 3.64
N GLU A 114 -26.30 -17.30 4.38
CA GLU A 114 -27.19 -18.26 5.03
C GLU A 114 -27.90 -19.16 4.01
N ALA A 115 -28.34 -18.61 2.87
CA ALA A 115 -28.96 -19.38 1.80
C ALA A 115 -27.98 -20.40 1.20
N PHE A 116 -26.71 -20.06 1.04
CA PHE A 116 -25.68 -20.99 0.55
C PHE A 116 -25.37 -22.07 1.58
N ALA A 117 -25.26 -21.71 2.87
CA ALA A 117 -25.07 -22.68 3.95
C ALA A 117 -26.21 -23.70 4.01
N ARG A 118 -27.46 -23.23 3.91
CA ARG A 118 -28.64 -24.10 3.86
C ARG A 118 -28.62 -25.08 2.68
N LEU A 119 -28.17 -24.64 1.51
CA LEU A 119 -28.07 -25.52 0.34
C LEU A 119 -27.00 -26.62 0.51
N ILE A 120 -25.91 -26.33 1.23
CA ILE A 120 -24.92 -27.32 1.64
C ILE A 120 -25.53 -28.31 2.63
N ASP A 121 -26.27 -27.84 3.64
CA ASP A 121 -26.96 -28.70 4.61
C ASP A 121 -28.00 -29.62 3.96
N GLU A 122 -28.65 -29.14 2.89
CA GLU A 122 -29.59 -29.90 2.05
C GLU A 122 -28.87 -30.88 1.09
N GLY A 123 -27.54 -30.96 1.12
CA GLY A 123 -26.73 -31.95 0.40
C GLY A 123 -26.12 -31.49 -0.93
N SER A 124 -26.17 -30.19 -1.25
CA SER A 124 -25.47 -29.65 -2.43
C SER A 124 -23.97 -29.56 -2.19
N SER A 125 -23.15 -29.69 -3.23
CA SER A 125 -21.71 -29.35 -3.15
C SER A 125 -21.48 -27.87 -3.45
N ALA A 126 -20.34 -27.32 -3.01
CA ALA A 126 -19.96 -25.94 -3.32
C ALA A 126 -19.83 -25.70 -4.83
N GLU A 127 -19.38 -26.70 -5.58
CA GLU A 127 -19.27 -26.70 -7.03
C GLU A 127 -20.65 -26.68 -7.71
N ALA A 128 -21.61 -27.42 -7.17
CA ALA A 128 -22.99 -27.41 -7.67
C ALA A 128 -23.69 -26.07 -7.41
N ILE A 129 -23.47 -25.46 -6.23
CA ILE A 129 -23.97 -24.13 -5.90
C ILE A 129 -23.33 -23.09 -6.83
N ALA A 130 -22.01 -23.13 -7.02
CA ALA A 130 -21.28 -22.24 -7.91
C ALA A 130 -21.86 -22.24 -9.34
N ALA A 131 -22.05 -23.43 -9.93
CA ALA A 131 -22.67 -23.58 -11.24
C ALA A 131 -24.12 -23.08 -11.28
N ARG A 132 -24.90 -23.33 -10.21
CA ARG A 132 -26.32 -22.98 -10.13
C ARG A 132 -26.57 -21.48 -9.99
N PHE A 133 -25.68 -20.78 -9.29
CA PHE A 133 -25.80 -19.34 -9.00
C PHE A 133 -24.89 -18.46 -9.86
N GLY A 134 -24.08 -19.06 -10.74
CA GLY A 134 -23.18 -18.31 -11.60
C GLY A 134 -22.13 -17.55 -10.78
N VAL A 135 -21.41 -18.27 -9.91
CA VAL A 135 -20.30 -17.73 -9.12
C VAL A 135 -19.19 -18.77 -9.08
N THR A 136 -17.97 -18.40 -8.68
CA THR A 136 -16.88 -19.38 -8.58
C THR A 136 -17.03 -20.25 -7.31
N PRO A 137 -16.53 -21.50 -7.30
CA PRO A 137 -16.49 -22.33 -6.09
C PRO A 137 -15.76 -21.65 -4.92
N ALA A 138 -14.71 -20.87 -5.22
CA ALA A 138 -14.02 -20.04 -4.23
C ALA A 138 -14.95 -18.97 -3.61
N ALA A 139 -15.78 -18.32 -4.42
CA ALA A 139 -16.76 -17.36 -3.92
C ALA A 139 -17.85 -18.02 -3.07
N VAL A 140 -18.25 -19.26 -3.37
CA VAL A 140 -19.15 -20.04 -2.50
C VAL A 140 -18.49 -20.36 -1.16
N ARG A 141 -17.25 -20.84 -1.16
CA ARG A 141 -16.49 -21.15 0.08
C ARG A 141 -16.29 -19.93 0.96
N ARG A 142 -15.99 -18.76 0.39
CA ARG A 142 -15.92 -17.48 1.13
C ARG A 142 -17.26 -17.12 1.79
N ARG A 143 -18.38 -17.28 1.08
CA ARG A 143 -19.72 -17.03 1.65
C ARG A 143 -20.08 -18.02 2.75
N LEU A 144 -19.77 -19.30 2.58
CA LEU A 144 -19.95 -20.32 3.63
C LEU A 144 -19.11 -19.99 4.87
N ARG A 145 -17.90 -19.46 4.67
CA ARG A 145 -17.06 -19.02 5.78
C ARG A 145 -17.71 -17.87 6.57
N LEU A 146 -18.31 -16.90 5.89
CA LEU A 146 -19.07 -15.83 6.55
C LEU A 146 -20.32 -16.36 7.28
N ALA A 147 -20.99 -17.37 6.72
CA ALA A 147 -22.13 -18.03 7.37
C ALA A 147 -21.74 -18.80 8.65
N SER A 148 -20.46 -19.15 8.83
CA SER A 148 -19.97 -19.84 10.04
C SER A 148 -19.73 -18.93 11.25
N VAL A 149 -19.74 -17.60 11.05
CA VAL A 149 -19.60 -16.60 12.11
C VAL A 149 -20.79 -16.68 13.08
N ALA A 150 -20.56 -16.37 14.36
CA ALA A 150 -21.58 -16.40 15.40
C ALA A 150 -22.87 -15.66 14.94
N PRO A 151 -24.06 -16.28 15.05
CA PRO A 151 -25.31 -15.71 14.55
C PRO A 151 -25.59 -14.28 15.06
N ASP A 152 -25.25 -14.00 16.32
CA ASP A 152 -25.46 -12.68 16.93
C ASP A 152 -24.62 -11.58 16.23
N LEU A 153 -23.42 -11.92 15.72
CA LEU A 153 -22.56 -11.00 14.98
C LEU A 153 -23.07 -10.77 13.56
N ILE A 154 -23.63 -11.81 12.93
CA ILE A 154 -24.33 -11.69 11.63
C ILE A 154 -25.53 -10.74 11.77
N ASP A 155 -26.28 -10.83 12.88
CA ASP A 155 -27.40 -9.93 13.18
C ASP A 155 -26.96 -8.47 13.39
N ILE A 156 -25.80 -8.25 14.01
CA ILE A 156 -25.21 -6.92 14.17
C ILE A 156 -24.84 -6.34 12.79
N TYR A 157 -24.21 -7.15 11.92
CA TYR A 157 -23.93 -6.77 10.54
C TYR A 157 -25.21 -6.42 9.77
N ARG A 158 -26.26 -7.24 9.91
CA ARG A 158 -27.58 -7.01 9.29
C ARG A 158 -28.22 -5.69 9.73
N LYS A 159 -27.95 -5.22 10.96
CA LYS A 159 -28.44 -3.93 11.48
C LYS A 159 -27.62 -2.72 11.02
N GLY A 160 -26.48 -2.94 10.36
CA GLY A 160 -25.57 -1.88 9.93
C GLY A 160 -24.57 -1.43 11.01
N ASP A 161 -24.53 -2.10 12.16
CA ASP A 161 -23.64 -1.77 13.29
C ASP A 161 -22.23 -2.39 13.14
N MET A 162 -21.98 -3.10 12.04
CA MET A 162 -20.71 -3.73 11.67
C MET A 162 -20.52 -3.63 10.16
N THR A 163 -19.30 -3.39 9.71
CA THR A 163 -18.96 -3.43 8.28
C THR A 163 -18.72 -4.87 7.82
N LEU A 164 -18.77 -5.11 6.50
CA LEU A 164 -18.44 -6.42 5.95
C LEU A 164 -16.99 -6.81 6.25
N ASP A 165 -16.07 -5.85 6.23
CA ASP A 165 -14.64 -6.09 6.53
C ASP A 165 -14.42 -6.54 7.97
N ALA A 166 -15.15 -5.95 8.93
CA ALA A 166 -15.13 -6.39 10.31
C ALA A 166 -15.74 -7.79 10.48
N LEU A 167 -16.82 -8.12 9.76
CA LEU A 167 -17.40 -9.46 9.76
C LEU A 167 -16.43 -10.50 9.17
N MET A 168 -15.72 -10.17 8.09
CA MET A 168 -14.69 -11.02 7.49
C MET A 168 -13.58 -11.34 8.49
N ALA A 169 -13.18 -10.40 9.35
CA ALA A 169 -12.15 -10.64 10.35
C ALA A 169 -12.51 -11.74 11.37
N PHE A 170 -13.79 -11.95 11.68
CA PHE A 170 -14.22 -13.04 12.57
C PHE A 170 -14.06 -14.43 11.96
N THR A 171 -13.93 -14.52 10.63
CA THR A 171 -13.75 -15.79 9.93
C THR A 171 -12.38 -16.44 10.14
N VAL A 172 -11.47 -15.75 10.83
CA VAL A 172 -10.17 -16.28 11.27
C VAL A 172 -10.33 -17.50 12.18
N THR A 173 -11.39 -17.57 12.99
CA THR A 173 -11.66 -18.72 13.87
C THR A 173 -13.07 -19.26 13.66
N GLU A 174 -13.28 -20.55 13.92
CA GLU A 174 -14.62 -21.16 14.00
C GLU A 174 -15.20 -21.13 15.43
N ASP A 175 -14.39 -20.73 16.42
CA ASP A 175 -14.82 -20.61 17.81
C ASP A 175 -15.72 -19.39 17.99
N GLN A 176 -17.03 -19.64 17.98
CA GLN A 176 -18.06 -18.61 18.14
C GLN A 176 -18.01 -17.92 19.51
N ASP A 177 -17.53 -18.59 20.56
CA ASP A 177 -17.43 -17.98 21.89
C ASP A 177 -16.23 -17.03 21.95
N ALA A 178 -15.10 -17.38 21.31
CA ALA A 178 -13.98 -16.46 21.12
C ALA A 178 -14.38 -15.23 20.28
N GLN A 179 -15.14 -15.43 19.18
CA GLN A 179 -15.68 -14.33 18.38
C GLN A 179 -16.54 -13.37 19.23
N ARG A 180 -17.47 -13.92 20.02
CA ARG A 180 -18.32 -13.12 20.93
C ARG A 180 -17.49 -12.37 21.98
N ALA A 181 -16.51 -13.04 22.60
CA ALA A 181 -15.66 -12.45 23.62
C ALA A 181 -14.83 -11.29 23.06
N VAL A 182 -14.24 -11.46 21.87
CA VAL A 182 -13.52 -10.39 21.19
C VAL A 182 -14.46 -9.23 20.91
N TRP A 183 -15.62 -9.46 20.30
CA TRP A 183 -16.57 -8.39 20.02
C TRP A 183 -17.03 -7.63 21.27
N ALA A 184 -17.31 -8.33 22.37
CA ALA A 184 -17.70 -7.72 23.64
C ALA A 184 -16.58 -6.87 24.27
N SER A 185 -15.31 -7.20 23.99
CA SER A 185 -14.13 -6.49 24.50
C SER A 185 -13.79 -5.19 23.73
N LEU A 186 -14.50 -4.90 22.64
CA LEU A 186 -14.28 -3.70 21.81
C LEU A 186 -15.18 -2.56 22.30
N GLU A 187 -14.61 -1.67 23.13
CA GLU A 187 -15.35 -0.62 23.84
C GLU A 187 -15.72 0.59 22.96
N ASN A 188 -15.01 0.85 21.85
CA ASN A 188 -15.21 2.04 21.01
C ASN A 188 -15.56 1.68 19.55
N TYR A 189 -16.38 2.50 18.88
CA TYR A 189 -16.71 2.34 17.45
C TYR A 189 -15.46 2.34 16.57
N TYR A 190 -14.47 3.20 16.87
CA TYR A 190 -13.17 3.25 16.19
C TYR A 190 -12.25 2.03 16.44
N THR A 191 -12.57 1.18 17.42
CA THR A 191 -11.82 -0.06 17.71
C THR A 191 -12.44 -1.30 17.08
N LYS A 192 -13.60 -1.16 16.42
CA LYS A 192 -14.30 -2.24 15.70
C LYS A 192 -13.84 -2.34 14.24
N ASP A 193 -12.54 -2.15 14.04
CA ASP A 193 -11.87 -2.31 12.76
C ASP A 193 -11.44 -3.78 12.55
N ALA A 194 -11.39 -4.20 11.28
CA ALA A 194 -11.04 -5.56 10.89
C ALA A 194 -9.61 -5.96 11.33
N GLY A 195 -8.66 -5.03 11.35
CA GLY A 195 -7.29 -5.27 11.80
C GLY A 195 -7.21 -5.60 13.30
N GLU A 196 -7.90 -4.84 14.15
CA GLU A 196 -7.92 -5.08 15.60
C GLU A 196 -8.68 -6.39 15.95
N ILE A 197 -9.77 -6.68 15.25
CA ILE A 197 -10.51 -7.96 15.42
C ILE A 197 -9.60 -9.14 15.08
N ARG A 198 -8.91 -9.10 13.92
CA ARG A 198 -7.93 -10.13 13.55
C ARG A 198 -6.86 -10.24 14.64
N ARG A 199 -6.22 -9.12 15.01
CA ARG A 199 -5.14 -9.11 16.02
C ARG A 199 -5.56 -9.74 17.35
N ARG A 200 -6.79 -9.52 17.82
CA ARG A 200 -7.28 -10.13 19.08
C ARG A 200 -7.65 -11.60 18.93
N LEU A 201 -8.17 -12.01 17.78
CA LEU A 201 -8.46 -13.43 17.50
C LEU A 201 -7.19 -14.23 17.19
N THR A 202 -6.14 -13.56 16.70
CA THR A 202 -4.84 -14.16 16.37
C THR A 202 -3.77 -13.85 17.41
N GLN A 203 -4.12 -13.37 18.61
CA GLN A 203 -3.14 -12.79 19.55
C GLN A 203 -2.09 -13.79 20.07
N GLU A 204 -2.26 -15.08 19.77
CA GLU A 204 -1.28 -16.16 20.02
C GLU A 204 -0.78 -16.84 18.74
N ALA A 205 -1.22 -16.40 17.55
CA ALA A 205 -0.90 -17.04 16.29
C ALA A 205 0.08 -16.21 15.44
N VAL A 206 1.01 -16.90 14.79
CA VAL A 206 2.08 -16.30 13.97
C VAL A 206 1.82 -16.63 12.51
N THR A 207 2.06 -15.71 11.58
CA THR A 207 1.85 -15.98 10.14
C THR A 207 2.90 -16.97 9.61
N ALA A 208 2.56 -17.71 8.56
CA ALA A 208 3.50 -18.58 7.85
C ALA A 208 4.70 -17.81 7.27
N GLY A 209 4.52 -16.51 7.01
CA GLY A 209 5.59 -15.62 6.56
C GLY A 209 6.60 -15.24 7.64
N HIS A 210 6.37 -15.55 8.92
CA HIS A 210 7.31 -15.23 10.00
C HIS A 210 8.62 -16.01 9.87
N ALA A 211 9.75 -15.38 10.21
CA ALA A 211 11.10 -15.96 10.13
C ALA A 211 11.20 -17.39 10.70
N MET A 212 10.68 -17.61 11.91
CA MET A 212 10.63 -18.94 12.54
C MET A 212 9.81 -19.96 11.74
N ALA A 213 8.67 -19.56 11.18
CA ALA A 213 7.80 -20.44 10.39
C ALA A 213 8.46 -20.84 9.06
N ARG A 214 9.12 -19.88 8.39
CA ARG A 214 9.93 -20.15 7.19
C ARG A 214 11.11 -21.08 7.50
N TYR A 215 11.82 -20.82 8.60
CA TYR A 215 12.98 -21.62 9.00
C TYR A 215 12.62 -23.05 9.39
N VAL A 216 11.54 -23.27 10.14
CA VAL A 216 11.07 -24.62 10.51
C VAL A 216 10.44 -25.32 9.31
N GLY A 217 9.66 -24.59 8.51
CA GLY A 217 8.83 -25.12 7.43
C GLY A 217 7.46 -25.59 7.94
N LEU A 218 6.41 -25.36 7.14
CA LEU A 218 5.03 -25.71 7.51
C LEU A 218 4.84 -27.23 7.68
N GLU A 219 5.48 -28.04 6.83
CA GLU A 219 5.38 -29.50 6.90
C GLU A 219 5.92 -30.03 8.24
N ALA A 220 7.14 -29.62 8.62
CA ALA A 220 7.74 -30.01 9.89
C ALA A 220 6.94 -29.54 11.11
N TYR A 221 6.35 -28.33 11.04
CA TYR A 221 5.46 -27.83 12.08
C TYR A 221 4.19 -28.70 12.22
N HIS A 222 3.58 -29.11 11.11
CA HIS A 222 2.41 -29.98 11.11
C HIS A 222 2.71 -31.42 11.52
N GLU A 223 3.85 -31.98 11.11
CA GLU A 223 4.31 -33.30 11.56
C GLU A 223 4.54 -33.34 13.08
N ALA A 224 4.99 -32.23 13.66
CA ALA A 224 5.13 -32.07 15.11
C ALA A 224 3.79 -31.85 15.84
N GLY A 225 2.65 -31.87 15.13
CA GLY A 225 1.31 -31.71 15.68
C GLY A 225 0.81 -30.27 15.77
N GLY A 226 1.51 -29.31 15.15
CA GLY A 226 1.15 -27.90 15.16
C GLY A 226 -0.12 -27.62 14.36
N ARG A 227 -1.02 -26.81 14.92
CA ARG A 227 -2.28 -26.40 14.29
C ARG A 227 -2.11 -25.09 13.52
N SER A 228 -2.77 -24.99 12.38
CA SER A 228 -2.87 -23.75 11.62
C SER A 228 -4.30 -23.53 11.11
N PHE A 229 -4.59 -22.29 10.73
CA PHE A 229 -5.81 -21.94 10.01
C PHE A 229 -5.50 -20.97 8.87
N THR A 230 -6.39 -20.92 7.89
CA THR A 230 -6.24 -20.06 6.71
C THR A 230 -7.29 -18.95 6.70
N ASP A 231 -6.86 -17.69 6.63
CA ASP A 231 -7.72 -16.55 6.31
C ASP A 231 -7.98 -16.55 4.79
N LEU A 232 -9.20 -16.93 4.41
CA LEU A 232 -9.66 -17.02 3.02
C LEU A 232 -9.91 -15.64 2.35
N PHE A 233 -9.77 -14.56 3.13
CA PHE A 233 -9.93 -13.17 2.71
C PHE A 233 -8.61 -12.39 2.73
N ALA A 234 -7.48 -13.03 3.07
CA ALA A 234 -6.17 -12.41 2.90
C ALA A 234 -5.90 -12.11 1.42
N THR A 235 -5.43 -10.90 1.13
CA THR A 235 -5.22 -10.38 -0.24
C THR A 235 -3.83 -10.68 -0.81
N GLU A 236 -2.95 -11.34 -0.06
CA GLU A 236 -1.57 -11.62 -0.45
C GLU A 236 -1.26 -13.12 -0.38
N ASP A 237 -0.62 -13.63 -1.43
CA ASP A 237 -0.09 -14.99 -1.49
C ASP A 237 0.84 -15.22 -0.28
N GLU A 238 0.64 -16.35 0.41
CA GLU A 238 1.41 -16.85 1.57
C GLU A 238 1.19 -16.21 2.95
N ARG A 239 0.55 -15.03 3.07
CA ARG A 239 0.23 -14.41 4.38
C ARG A 239 -1.11 -14.83 5.01
N GLY A 240 -1.88 -15.66 4.32
CA GLY A 240 -3.18 -16.14 4.79
C GLY A 240 -3.12 -17.28 5.81
N ILE A 241 -1.97 -17.93 6.03
CA ILE A 241 -1.86 -19.07 6.97
C ILE A 241 -1.31 -18.58 8.31
N TYR A 242 -2.00 -18.92 9.39
CA TYR A 242 -1.63 -18.58 10.76
C TYR A 242 -1.42 -19.85 11.59
N LEU A 243 -0.27 -19.93 12.26
CA LEU A 243 0.18 -21.01 13.12
C LEU A 243 -0.24 -20.70 14.55
N GLN A 244 -1.06 -21.55 15.16
CA GLN A 244 -1.64 -21.32 16.50
C GLN A 244 -0.70 -21.67 17.65
N ASP A 245 0.18 -22.66 17.48
CA ASP A 245 1.00 -23.21 18.54
C ASP A 245 2.41 -22.59 18.53
N VAL A 246 2.51 -21.33 18.93
CA VAL A 246 3.78 -20.56 18.87
C VAL A 246 4.86 -21.17 19.76
N THR A 247 4.52 -21.69 20.92
CA THR A 247 5.50 -22.38 21.77
C THR A 247 6.12 -23.61 21.10
N LEU A 248 5.32 -24.35 20.31
CA LEU A 248 5.85 -25.47 19.52
C LEU A 248 6.77 -24.95 18.41
N LEU A 249 6.38 -23.88 17.73
CA LEU A 249 7.20 -23.24 16.70
C LEU A 249 8.55 -22.73 17.26
N GLU A 250 8.55 -22.10 18.43
CA GLU A 250 9.75 -21.67 19.13
C GLU A 250 10.63 -22.86 19.54
N GLN A 251 10.04 -23.95 20.03
CA GLN A 251 10.76 -25.17 20.37
C GLN A 251 11.45 -25.80 19.16
N LEU A 252 10.72 -25.97 18.05
CA LEU A 252 11.26 -26.51 16.80
C LEU A 252 12.38 -25.62 16.25
N THR A 253 12.19 -24.30 16.29
CA THR A 253 13.20 -23.33 15.87
C THR A 253 14.46 -23.44 16.71
N ASN A 254 14.34 -23.43 18.04
CA ASN A 254 15.47 -23.53 18.96
C ASN A 254 16.20 -24.86 18.82
N ASN A 255 15.48 -25.98 18.66
CA ASN A 255 16.09 -27.29 18.45
C ASN A 255 16.91 -27.33 17.15
N LYS A 256 16.38 -26.74 16.07
CA LYS A 256 17.06 -26.71 14.77
C LYS A 256 18.28 -25.77 14.80
N LEU A 257 18.16 -24.59 15.43
CA LEU A 257 19.29 -23.66 15.64
C LEU A 257 20.35 -24.22 16.61
N ALA A 258 19.98 -25.05 17.58
CA ALA A 258 20.94 -25.69 18.47
C ALA A 258 21.92 -26.60 17.72
N LEU A 259 21.49 -27.26 16.65
CA LEU A 259 22.38 -28.04 15.78
C LEU A 259 23.41 -27.13 15.10
N VAL A 260 22.98 -25.97 14.60
CA VAL A 260 23.90 -24.97 14.03
C VAL A 260 24.89 -24.46 15.10
N ALA A 261 24.41 -24.21 16.31
CA ALA A 261 25.26 -23.77 17.42
C ALA A 261 26.39 -24.76 17.72
N THR A 262 26.14 -26.08 17.66
CA THR A 262 27.18 -27.09 17.90
C THR A 262 28.32 -27.07 16.89
N GLU A 263 28.08 -26.62 15.65
CA GLU A 263 29.15 -26.44 14.67
C GLU A 263 29.98 -25.19 14.98
N ILE A 264 29.33 -24.09 15.37
CA ILE A 264 30.00 -22.84 15.74
C ILE A 264 30.83 -22.99 17.02
N GLU A 265 30.39 -23.82 17.96
CA GLU A 265 31.16 -24.11 19.19
C GLU A 265 32.55 -24.69 18.88
N LYS A 266 32.72 -25.41 17.77
CA LYS A 266 34.01 -25.96 17.33
C LYS A 266 35.01 -24.87 16.90
N GLU A 267 34.54 -23.65 16.61
CA GLU A 267 35.39 -22.51 16.26
C GLU A 267 36.17 -21.93 17.45
N GLY A 268 35.84 -22.35 18.69
CA GLY A 268 36.59 -22.02 19.91
C GLY A 268 36.20 -20.71 20.60
N TRP A 269 34.99 -20.20 20.36
CA TRP A 269 34.46 -19.01 21.02
C TRP A 269 34.14 -19.24 22.50
N ALA A 270 34.23 -18.19 23.33
CA ALA A 270 33.98 -18.28 24.77
C ALA A 270 32.54 -18.71 25.10
N TRP A 271 31.59 -18.37 24.24
CA TRP A 271 30.21 -18.83 24.30
C TRP A 271 29.55 -18.76 22.92
N VAL A 272 28.53 -19.58 22.72
CA VAL A 272 27.59 -19.50 21.59
C VAL A 272 26.19 -19.37 22.15
N GLN A 273 25.39 -18.46 21.61
CA GLN A 273 24.02 -18.22 22.06
C GLN A 273 23.07 -18.17 20.88
N VAL A 274 22.03 -19.00 20.96
CA VAL A 274 20.89 -18.96 20.07
C VAL A 274 19.84 -18.02 20.65
N GLN A 275 19.38 -17.08 19.83
CA GLN A 275 18.18 -16.29 20.09
C GLN A 275 17.48 -16.09 18.75
N PRO A 276 16.31 -16.73 18.52
CA PRO A 276 15.64 -16.71 17.21
C PRO A 276 15.37 -15.32 16.65
N THR A 277 15.20 -14.32 17.52
CA THR A 277 14.92 -12.92 17.14
C THR A 277 16.08 -11.99 17.50
N PHE A 278 16.38 -11.06 16.59
CA PHE A 278 17.32 -9.97 16.85
C PHE A 278 16.58 -8.78 17.50
N ASP A 279 16.58 -8.71 18.82
CA ASP A 279 15.93 -7.65 19.58
C ASP A 279 16.90 -6.61 20.19
N SER A 280 16.32 -5.64 20.93
CA SER A 280 17.09 -4.57 21.56
C SER A 280 18.09 -5.04 22.63
N ALA A 281 17.99 -6.28 23.13
CA ALA A 281 18.92 -6.80 24.12
C ALA A 281 20.32 -6.97 23.53
N TRP A 282 20.44 -7.25 22.23
CA TRP A 282 21.72 -7.37 21.53
C TRP A 282 22.53 -6.07 21.52
N TYR A 283 21.89 -4.89 21.59
CA TYR A 283 22.58 -3.61 21.69
C TYR A 283 23.30 -3.42 23.04
N SER A 284 23.01 -4.26 24.04
CA SER A 284 23.73 -4.26 25.31
C SER A 284 25.05 -5.02 25.26
N PHE A 285 25.37 -5.74 24.18
CA PHE A 285 26.61 -6.49 24.07
C PHE A 285 27.75 -5.55 23.64
N GLY A 286 28.94 -5.75 24.20
CA GLY A 286 30.17 -5.14 23.69
C GLY A 286 30.66 -5.83 22.43
N ARG A 287 31.65 -5.24 21.76
CA ARG A 287 32.23 -5.80 20.53
C ARG A 287 33.74 -5.89 20.56
N VAL A 288 34.25 -7.01 20.06
CA VAL A 288 35.58 -7.15 19.49
C VAL A 288 35.44 -7.11 17.98
N ARG A 289 36.29 -6.34 17.29
CA ARG A 289 36.34 -6.34 15.83
C ARG A 289 37.35 -7.40 15.36
N PRO A 290 37.07 -8.08 14.24
CA PRO A 290 38.06 -8.91 13.59
C PRO A 290 39.15 -8.04 12.96
N GLU A 291 40.28 -8.66 12.68
CA GLU A 291 41.27 -8.09 11.77
C GLU A 291 40.99 -8.60 10.36
N MET A 292 41.15 -7.74 9.37
CA MET A 292 41.06 -8.18 7.98
C MET A 292 42.36 -8.86 7.58
N GLY A 293 42.27 -10.13 7.19
CA GLY A 293 43.38 -10.87 6.62
C GLY A 293 43.83 -10.31 5.26
N THR A 294 44.85 -10.92 4.68
CA THR A 294 45.23 -10.65 3.29
C THR A 294 44.29 -11.42 2.35
N LEU A 295 43.54 -10.69 1.53
CA LEU A 295 42.73 -11.29 0.47
C LEU A 295 43.63 -12.14 -0.45
N SER A 296 43.16 -13.34 -0.79
CA SER A 296 43.81 -14.13 -1.83
C SER A 296 43.66 -13.44 -3.18
N ASN A 297 44.56 -13.74 -4.13
CA ASN A 297 44.44 -13.23 -5.51
C ASN A 297 43.08 -13.57 -6.13
N GLU A 298 42.51 -14.73 -5.79
CA GLU A 298 41.18 -15.17 -6.26
C GLU A 298 40.05 -14.33 -5.67
N GLN A 299 40.07 -14.08 -4.35
CA GLN A 299 39.09 -13.20 -3.69
C GLN A 299 39.19 -11.75 -4.18
N GLN A 300 40.42 -11.26 -4.41
CA GLN A 300 40.64 -9.93 -4.94
C GLN A 300 40.08 -9.78 -6.36
N THR A 301 40.31 -10.76 -7.23
CA THR A 301 39.69 -10.81 -8.57
C THR A 301 38.16 -10.89 -8.49
N GLN A 302 37.60 -11.67 -7.55
CA GLN A 302 36.14 -11.74 -7.37
C GLN A 302 35.55 -10.41 -6.90
N ILE A 303 36.20 -9.70 -5.97
CA ILE A 303 35.76 -8.37 -5.54
C ILE A 303 35.83 -7.37 -6.70
N GLU A 304 36.91 -7.37 -7.48
CA GLU A 304 37.04 -6.50 -8.65
C GLU A 304 35.96 -6.80 -9.72
N GLU A 305 35.62 -8.07 -9.94
CA GLU A 305 34.52 -8.48 -10.83
C GLU A 305 33.15 -8.04 -10.29
N ILE A 306 32.92 -8.18 -8.99
CA ILE A 306 31.68 -7.74 -8.33
C ILE A 306 31.55 -6.22 -8.40
N ASP A 307 32.57 -5.46 -8.02
CA ASP A 307 32.56 -4.00 -8.05
C ASP A 307 32.34 -3.49 -9.48
N SER A 308 32.99 -4.11 -10.48
CA SER A 308 32.76 -3.80 -11.89
C SER A 308 31.34 -4.12 -12.34
N ARG A 309 30.72 -5.19 -11.83
CA ARG A 309 29.33 -5.52 -12.17
C ARG A 309 28.35 -4.59 -11.48
N LEU A 310 28.58 -4.25 -10.21
CA LEU A 310 27.77 -3.27 -9.47
C LEU A 310 27.73 -1.93 -10.21
N GLN A 311 28.89 -1.40 -10.61
CA GLN A 311 28.96 -0.18 -11.40
C GLN A 311 28.21 -0.32 -12.75
N ALA A 312 28.40 -1.44 -13.45
CA ALA A 312 27.69 -1.67 -14.71
C ALA A 312 26.17 -1.78 -14.52
N THR A 313 25.69 -2.41 -13.44
CA THR A 313 24.26 -2.49 -13.14
C THR A 313 23.68 -1.13 -12.77
N GLU A 314 24.42 -0.29 -12.06
CA GLU A 314 24.04 1.10 -11.74
C GLU A 314 23.90 1.92 -13.04
N GLU A 315 24.90 1.86 -13.93
CA GLU A 315 24.82 2.50 -15.25
C GLU A 315 23.68 1.94 -16.13
N GLU A 316 23.39 0.63 -16.03
CA GLU A 316 22.26 0.01 -16.73
C GLU A 316 20.90 0.42 -16.12
N MET A 317 20.82 0.66 -14.81
CA MET A 317 19.62 1.16 -14.12
C MET A 317 19.37 2.62 -14.46
N ASP A 318 20.42 3.45 -14.45
CA ASP A 318 20.37 4.88 -14.83
C ASP A 318 20.01 5.08 -16.32
N ALA A 319 20.29 4.07 -17.16
CA ALA A 319 19.96 4.08 -18.59
C ALA A 319 18.54 3.54 -18.90
N ILE A 320 17.82 3.01 -17.91
CA ILE A 320 16.40 2.62 -18.07
C ILE A 320 15.57 3.90 -17.99
N ASP A 321 14.95 4.26 -19.12
CA ASP A 321 14.11 5.46 -19.29
C ASP A 321 12.81 5.33 -18.48
N ASP A 322 12.45 6.31 -17.65
CA ASP A 322 11.37 6.19 -16.66
C ASP A 322 9.95 6.12 -17.27
N GLU A 323 9.77 6.51 -18.53
CA GLU A 323 8.44 6.58 -19.17
C GLU A 323 8.01 5.30 -19.91
N ASP A 324 8.96 4.49 -20.40
CA ASP A 324 8.74 3.20 -21.11
C ASP A 324 9.70 2.09 -20.61
N GLY A 325 10.32 2.32 -19.44
CA GLY A 325 11.37 1.50 -18.87
C GLY A 325 10.93 0.08 -18.56
N ASP A 326 11.81 -0.88 -18.84
CA ASP A 326 11.62 -2.27 -18.47
C ASP A 326 11.70 -2.40 -16.93
N HIS A 327 10.61 -2.11 -16.24
CA HIS A 327 10.50 -2.19 -14.77
C HIS A 327 10.86 -3.60 -14.29
N GLU A 328 10.58 -4.64 -15.09
CA GLU A 328 11.01 -6.00 -14.78
C GLU A 328 12.54 -6.13 -14.81
N LYS A 329 13.20 -5.48 -15.78
CA LYS A 329 14.67 -5.35 -15.80
C LYS A 329 15.20 -4.54 -14.62
N TRP A 330 14.58 -3.41 -14.27
CA TRP A 330 15.01 -2.59 -13.12
C TRP A 330 14.94 -3.39 -11.81
N THR A 331 13.80 -4.05 -11.54
CA THR A 331 13.64 -4.92 -10.36
C THR A 331 14.64 -6.08 -10.36
N ARG A 332 14.95 -6.65 -11.53
CA ARG A 332 15.96 -7.71 -11.66
C ARG A 332 17.37 -7.19 -11.38
N LEU A 333 17.70 -5.98 -11.82
CA LEU A 333 19.00 -5.34 -11.57
C LEU A 333 19.16 -4.96 -10.10
N GLU A 334 18.11 -4.44 -9.45
CA GLU A 334 18.10 -4.18 -8.01
C GLU A 334 18.34 -5.47 -7.21
N GLN A 335 17.64 -6.56 -7.57
CA GLN A 335 17.86 -7.86 -6.94
C GLN A 335 19.29 -8.40 -7.18
N GLU A 336 19.84 -8.21 -8.39
CA GLU A 336 21.22 -8.57 -8.71
C GLU A 336 22.23 -7.75 -7.88
N GLN A 337 22.00 -6.45 -7.68
CA GLN A 337 22.85 -5.61 -6.83
C GLN A 337 22.86 -6.09 -5.38
N ILE A 338 21.69 -6.45 -4.82
CA ILE A 338 21.58 -7.01 -3.48
C ILE A 338 22.41 -8.31 -3.39
N GLU A 339 22.24 -9.23 -4.34
CA GLU A 339 22.98 -10.51 -4.36
C GLU A 339 24.50 -10.31 -4.49
N LEU A 340 24.93 -9.33 -5.30
CA LEU A 340 26.34 -8.98 -5.49
C LEU A 340 26.94 -8.36 -4.23
N GLN A 341 26.20 -7.48 -3.56
CA GLN A 341 26.61 -6.87 -2.29
C GLN A 341 26.72 -7.94 -1.19
N ASP A 342 25.74 -8.83 -1.07
CA ASP A 342 25.76 -9.96 -0.12
C ASP A 342 26.98 -10.87 -0.37
N ARG A 343 27.30 -11.12 -1.64
CA ARG A 343 28.46 -11.95 -2.01
C ARG A 343 29.78 -11.26 -1.71
N ARG A 344 29.86 -9.94 -1.93
CA ARG A 344 31.03 -9.13 -1.56
C ARG A 344 31.24 -9.13 -0.05
N GLU A 345 30.18 -8.91 0.72
CA GLU A 345 30.20 -8.99 2.18
C GLU A 345 30.62 -10.38 2.66
N ALA A 346 30.15 -11.46 2.03
CA ALA A 346 30.56 -12.82 2.36
C ALA A 346 32.08 -13.04 2.18
N ILE A 347 32.69 -12.50 1.12
CA ILE A 347 34.15 -12.57 0.89
C ILE A 347 34.90 -11.78 1.98
N GLU A 348 34.40 -10.60 2.36
CA GLU A 348 34.98 -9.80 3.45
C GLU A 348 34.89 -10.53 4.79
N ILE A 349 33.75 -11.17 5.09
CA ILE A 349 33.53 -11.98 6.29
C ILE A 349 34.46 -13.20 6.30
N GLU A 350 34.65 -13.89 5.18
CA GLU A 350 35.59 -15.01 5.06
C GLU A 350 37.04 -14.60 5.31
N ASN A 351 37.37 -13.34 4.99
CA ASN A 351 38.69 -12.76 5.22
C ASN A 351 38.88 -12.23 6.66
N GLU A 352 37.85 -12.29 7.51
CA GLU A 352 37.97 -11.92 8.92
C GLU A 352 38.83 -12.93 9.68
N VAL A 353 39.96 -12.44 10.21
CA VAL A 353 40.84 -13.21 11.09
C VAL A 353 40.53 -12.85 12.53
N TRP A 354 40.14 -13.88 13.28
CA TRP A 354 39.83 -13.77 14.71
C TRP A 354 40.96 -14.34 15.56
N SER A 355 41.62 -13.47 16.31
CA SER A 355 42.71 -13.87 17.22
C SER A 355 42.22 -14.78 18.34
N ALA A 356 43.10 -15.63 18.87
CA ALA A 356 42.77 -16.52 19.99
C ALA A 356 42.37 -15.73 21.26
N SER A 357 42.95 -14.55 21.46
CA SER A 357 42.58 -13.62 22.52
C SER A 357 41.17 -13.06 22.33
N ALA A 358 40.78 -12.68 21.10
CA ALA A 358 39.43 -12.23 20.79
C ALA A 358 38.38 -13.32 21.04
N LYS A 359 38.63 -14.55 20.59
CA LYS A 359 37.72 -15.69 20.79
C LYS A 359 37.56 -16.09 22.26
N ALA A 360 38.60 -15.88 23.09
CA ALA A 360 38.56 -16.19 24.52
C ALA A 360 37.68 -15.23 25.35
N ILE A 361 37.40 -14.02 24.85
CA ILE A 361 36.63 -12.99 25.59
C ILE A 361 35.29 -12.62 24.94
N ALA A 362 35.05 -13.09 23.72
CA ALA A 362 33.85 -12.82 22.95
C ALA A 362 33.17 -14.13 22.52
N GLY A 363 31.90 -14.04 22.15
CA GLY A 363 31.09 -15.14 21.68
C GLY A 363 30.34 -14.83 20.39
N VAL A 364 29.49 -15.78 20.00
CA VAL A 364 28.69 -15.72 18.77
C VAL A 364 27.21 -15.75 19.09
N GLY A 365 26.48 -14.79 18.54
CA GLY A 365 25.02 -14.80 18.50
C GLY A 365 24.50 -15.42 17.23
N ILE A 366 23.52 -16.32 17.33
CA ILE A 366 22.83 -16.95 16.20
C ILE A 366 21.37 -16.54 16.24
N PHE A 367 20.85 -15.99 15.15
CA PHE A 367 19.48 -15.50 15.02
C PHE A 367 18.95 -15.71 13.59
N LEU A 368 17.66 -15.47 13.39
CA LEU A 368 17.04 -15.49 12.06
C LEU A 368 16.79 -14.05 11.57
N ASP A 369 17.01 -13.79 10.28
CA ASP A 369 16.54 -12.57 9.62
C ASP A 369 15.04 -12.66 9.26
N SER A 370 14.51 -11.62 8.60
CA SER A 370 13.10 -11.57 8.19
C SER A 370 12.71 -12.70 7.23
N GLU A 371 13.65 -13.20 6.43
CA GLU A 371 13.44 -14.28 5.46
C GLU A 371 13.55 -15.68 6.10
N GLY A 372 13.96 -15.75 7.37
CA GLY A 372 14.17 -17.01 8.09
C GLY A 372 15.52 -17.67 7.79
N GLN A 373 16.48 -16.93 7.24
CA GLN A 373 17.85 -17.42 7.07
C GLN A 373 18.64 -17.26 8.37
N VAL A 374 19.58 -18.18 8.60
CA VAL A 374 20.41 -18.17 9.82
C VAL A 374 21.53 -17.15 9.67
N GLN A 375 21.54 -16.20 10.58
CA GLN A 375 22.54 -15.14 10.67
C GLN A 375 23.44 -15.34 11.89
N TYR A 376 24.71 -14.96 11.72
CA TYR A 376 25.75 -15.12 12.74
C TYR A 376 26.34 -13.77 13.10
N ARG A 377 26.47 -13.50 14.40
CA ARG A 377 27.11 -12.30 14.90
C ARG A 377 28.25 -12.65 15.83
N ARG A 378 29.46 -12.71 15.27
CA ARG A 378 30.72 -12.99 15.96
C ARG A 378 31.25 -11.75 16.69
N GLY A 379 32.14 -11.97 17.66
CA GLY A 379 32.80 -10.89 18.40
C GLY A 379 31.93 -10.18 19.45
N LEU A 380 30.90 -10.84 20.00
CA LEU A 380 30.01 -10.26 21.01
C LEU A 380 30.53 -10.46 22.43
N ILE A 381 30.47 -9.42 23.26
CA ILE A 381 30.86 -9.49 24.69
C ILE A 381 29.59 -9.31 25.53
N ARG A 382 29.20 -10.33 26.32
CA ARG A 382 28.06 -10.21 27.22
C ARG A 382 28.28 -9.12 28.28
N PRO A 383 27.22 -8.47 28.78
CA PRO A 383 27.33 -7.49 29.86
C PRO A 383 28.16 -7.97 31.08
N GLU A 384 28.00 -9.23 31.48
CA GLU A 384 28.72 -9.87 32.59
C GLU A 384 30.21 -10.12 32.31
N ASP A 385 30.59 -10.33 31.05
CA ASP A 385 31.97 -10.66 30.64
C ASP A 385 32.84 -9.41 30.39
N ARG A 386 32.24 -8.21 30.42
CA ARG A 386 32.94 -6.96 30.10
C ARG A 386 34.16 -6.69 30.97
N ARG A 387 34.11 -7.04 32.27
CA ARG A 387 35.26 -6.83 33.17
C ARG A 387 36.46 -7.69 32.76
N VAL A 388 36.20 -8.94 32.40
CA VAL A 388 37.22 -9.88 31.91
C VAL A 388 37.79 -9.38 30.58
N ALA A 389 36.94 -8.92 29.66
CA ALA A 389 37.38 -8.33 28.39
C ALA A 389 38.22 -7.05 28.58
N GLN A 390 37.88 -6.18 29.54
CA GLN A 390 38.65 -4.97 29.84
C GLN A 390 40.01 -5.26 30.48
N GLU A 391 40.10 -6.29 31.33
CA GLU A 391 41.35 -6.73 31.96
C GLU A 391 42.26 -7.41 30.93
N ALA A 392 41.69 -8.22 30.03
CA ALA A 392 42.41 -8.82 28.91
C ALA A 392 42.97 -7.75 27.95
N GLY A 393 42.22 -6.69 27.65
CA GLY A 393 42.68 -5.58 26.81
C GLY A 393 43.79 -4.71 27.41
N LYS A 394 44.05 -4.79 28.73
CA LYS A 394 45.05 -3.96 29.43
C LYS A 394 46.42 -4.63 29.62
N ASN A 395 46.48 -5.97 29.62
CA ASN A 395 47.69 -6.72 30.01
C ASN A 395 48.64 -7.09 28.86
N GLY A 396 48.31 -6.77 27.60
CA GLY A 396 49.21 -6.86 26.45
C GLY A 396 49.37 -8.27 25.83
N GLU A 397 49.76 -8.25 24.55
CA GLU A 397 50.08 -9.39 23.65
C GLU A 397 48.88 -10.04 22.92
N GLY A 398 48.56 -9.49 21.74
CA GLY A 398 47.64 -10.08 20.75
C GLY A 398 46.39 -9.25 20.47
N GLU A 399 46.54 -8.23 19.62
CA GLU A 399 45.56 -7.78 18.61
C GLU A 399 44.11 -8.27 18.81
N ALA A 400 43.44 -7.68 19.79
CA ALA A 400 41.99 -7.72 19.92
C ALA A 400 41.54 -6.27 19.99
N HIS A 401 41.19 -5.70 18.83
CA HIS A 401 40.64 -4.36 18.75
C HIS A 401 39.25 -4.35 19.41
N ILE A 402 39.21 -4.06 20.71
CA ILE A 402 37.98 -3.80 21.45
C ILE A 402 37.34 -2.54 20.84
N GLY A 403 36.38 -2.73 19.93
CA GLY A 403 35.80 -1.64 19.15
C GLY A 403 34.89 -0.75 19.98
N SER A 404 33.91 -1.34 20.67
CA SER A 404 33.07 -0.62 21.63
C SER A 404 32.65 -1.52 22.77
N LEU A 405 33.05 -1.15 23.99
CA LEU A 405 32.39 -1.62 25.20
C LEU A 405 31.40 -0.53 25.59
N PRO A 406 30.08 -0.76 25.52
CA PRO A 406 29.12 0.14 26.15
C PRO A 406 29.60 0.35 27.58
N VAL A 407 29.61 1.60 28.07
CA VAL A 407 30.00 1.92 29.45
C VAL A 407 29.33 0.90 30.36
N ALA A 408 30.11 0.22 31.21
CA ALA A 408 29.57 -0.75 32.17
C ALA A 408 28.35 -0.09 32.79
N LYS A 409 27.15 -0.69 32.63
CA LYS A 409 25.97 -0.18 33.32
C LYS A 409 26.27 -0.40 34.79
N THR A 410 26.88 0.59 35.44
CA THR A 410 26.72 0.80 36.87
C THR A 410 25.22 0.70 37.09
N ARG A 411 24.81 -0.08 38.09
CA ARG A 411 23.40 -0.24 38.44
C ARG A 411 22.80 1.17 38.38
N PRO A 412 21.89 1.45 37.43
CA PRO A 412 21.48 2.83 37.19
C PRO A 412 21.08 3.44 38.51
N MET A 413 21.58 4.63 38.82
CA MET A 413 21.31 5.31 40.10
C MET A 413 19.79 5.38 40.38
N HIS A 414 18.98 5.31 39.33
CA HIS A 414 17.54 5.35 39.34
C HIS A 414 16.94 4.16 38.60
N SER A 415 15.81 3.63 39.10
CA SER A 415 15.03 2.59 38.41
C SER A 415 14.52 3.09 37.04
N GLU A 416 14.25 2.18 36.10
CA GLU A 416 13.68 2.54 34.79
C GLU A 416 12.38 3.35 34.93
N ARG A 417 11.50 2.96 35.86
CA ARG A 417 10.28 3.71 36.19
C ARG A 417 10.60 5.15 36.61
N LEU A 418 11.60 5.34 37.47
CA LEU A 418 12.01 6.67 37.93
C LEU A 418 12.65 7.48 36.79
N VAL A 419 13.46 6.85 35.94
CA VAL A 419 14.04 7.51 34.75
C VAL A 419 12.93 8.00 33.81
N ARG A 420 11.94 7.15 33.48
CA ARG A 420 10.79 7.54 32.66
C ARG A 420 9.98 8.68 33.29
N GLN A 421 9.76 8.62 34.61
CA GLN A 421 9.05 9.69 35.32
C GLN A 421 9.83 11.01 35.29
N LEU A 422 11.12 11.00 35.58
CA LEU A 422 11.96 12.20 35.58
C LEU A 422 12.13 12.78 34.18
N SER A 423 12.30 11.95 33.15
CA SER A 423 12.38 12.40 31.76
C SER A 423 11.06 12.99 31.29
N ALA A 424 9.91 12.40 31.65
CA ALA A 424 8.59 12.97 31.35
C ALA A 424 8.40 14.35 32.01
N ASN A 425 8.84 14.52 33.26
CA ASN A 425 8.84 15.82 33.92
C ASN A 425 9.77 16.82 33.21
N LYS A 426 10.97 16.38 32.77
CA LYS A 426 11.87 17.23 31.99
C LYS A 426 11.23 17.70 30.69
N VAL A 427 10.53 16.82 29.96
CA VAL A 427 9.78 17.20 28.74
C VAL A 427 8.74 18.26 29.06
N GLY A 428 7.94 18.08 30.12
CA GLY A 428 6.96 19.08 30.55
C GLY A 428 7.58 20.43 30.94
N ILE A 429 8.70 20.42 31.68
CA ILE A 429 9.43 21.63 32.07
C ILE A 429 9.94 22.38 30.83
N VAL A 430 10.59 21.67 29.90
CA VAL A 430 11.07 22.26 28.64
C VAL A 430 9.89 22.81 27.83
N GLY A 431 8.77 22.09 27.76
CA GLY A 431 7.57 22.52 27.07
C GLY A 431 6.99 23.83 27.62
N VAL A 432 6.91 23.99 28.94
CA VAL A 432 6.45 25.23 29.59
C VAL A 432 7.41 26.39 29.30
N GLU A 433 8.71 26.16 29.42
CA GLU A 433 9.74 27.18 29.15
C GLU A 433 9.80 27.59 27.67
N LEU A 434 9.49 26.67 26.75
CA LEU A 434 9.41 26.96 25.32
C LEU A 434 8.13 27.74 24.98
N ALA A 435 6.99 27.37 25.58
CA ALA A 435 5.72 28.07 25.39
C ALA A 435 5.76 29.54 25.85
N ALA A 436 6.61 29.86 26.82
CA ALA A 436 6.83 31.23 27.29
C ALA A 436 7.75 32.07 26.36
N ARG A 437 8.38 31.46 25.35
CA ARG A 437 9.37 32.11 24.46
C ARG A 437 9.05 31.85 22.98
N PRO A 438 8.04 32.55 22.41
CA PRO A 438 7.56 32.31 21.05
C PRO A 438 8.62 32.52 19.95
N ASP A 439 9.57 33.42 20.19
CA ASP A 439 10.74 33.68 19.35
C ASP A 439 11.64 32.44 19.23
N ILE A 440 12.00 31.83 20.37
CA ILE A 440 12.78 30.59 20.39
C ILE A 440 11.95 29.44 19.81
N ALA A 441 10.65 29.38 20.13
CA ALA A 441 9.78 28.34 19.61
C ALA A 441 9.70 28.34 18.08
N LEU A 442 9.60 29.54 17.47
CA LEU A 442 9.62 29.70 16.02
C LEU A 442 10.98 29.27 15.44
N ALA A 443 12.10 29.74 16.00
CA ALA A 443 13.44 29.40 15.53
C ALA A 443 13.70 27.88 15.58
N VAL A 444 13.34 27.21 16.68
CA VAL A 444 13.51 25.75 16.83
C VAL A 444 12.60 24.98 15.85
N LEU A 445 11.36 25.42 15.67
CA LEU A 445 10.45 24.82 14.69
C LEU A 445 11.00 24.93 13.27
N VAL A 446 11.41 26.13 12.87
CA VAL A 446 11.96 26.40 11.52
C VAL A 446 13.24 25.61 11.30
N ALA A 447 14.15 25.57 12.27
CA ALA A 447 15.37 24.78 12.19
C ALA A 447 15.09 23.27 12.03
N GLN A 448 14.14 22.72 12.80
CA GLN A 448 13.74 21.31 12.67
C GLN A 448 13.16 21.03 11.28
N LEU A 449 12.27 21.90 10.79
CA LEU A 449 11.64 21.71 9.50
C LEU A 449 12.63 21.88 8.35
N ALA A 450 13.57 22.82 8.45
CA ALA A 450 14.64 22.99 7.46
C ALA A 450 15.49 21.72 7.33
N ARG A 451 15.83 21.06 8.45
CA ARG A 451 16.51 19.75 8.41
C ARG A 451 15.69 18.69 7.67
N ASN A 452 14.38 18.66 7.89
CA ASN A 452 13.50 17.70 7.20
C ASN A 452 13.38 17.98 5.70
N THR A 453 13.38 19.26 5.29
CA THR A 453 13.20 19.66 3.89
C THR A 453 14.50 19.61 3.08
N PHE A 454 15.64 19.93 3.69
CA PHE A 454 16.93 20.04 3.00
C PHE A 454 17.94 18.94 3.38
N GLY A 455 17.61 18.04 4.30
CA GLY A 455 18.49 16.94 4.70
C GLY A 455 18.24 15.68 3.86
N GLY A 456 19.32 15.07 3.35
CA GLY A 456 19.30 13.75 2.72
C GLY A 456 19.37 12.62 3.75
N GLY A 457 18.34 11.76 3.78
CA GLY A 457 18.44 10.42 4.36
C GLY A 457 17.33 10.03 5.36
N TYR A 458 16.96 8.74 5.32
CA TYR A 458 16.06 8.06 6.26
C TYR A 458 16.50 8.14 7.74
N PHE A 459 17.76 8.51 7.98
CA PHE A 459 18.39 8.59 9.30
C PHE A 459 18.98 9.97 9.59
N SER A 460 18.26 11.05 9.29
CA SER A 460 18.57 12.37 9.83
C SER A 460 18.71 12.28 11.36
N VAL A 461 19.96 12.33 11.83
CA VAL A 461 20.32 12.21 13.25
C VAL A 461 20.18 13.58 13.88
N GLY A 462 19.36 13.67 14.95
CA GLY A 462 19.29 14.85 15.82
C GLY A 462 18.03 15.68 15.63
N ASP A 463 16.91 15.20 16.18
CA ASP A 463 15.73 16.02 16.43
C ASP A 463 16.03 16.98 17.60
N PHE A 464 15.60 18.23 17.50
CA PHE A 464 15.67 19.22 18.61
C PHE A 464 14.68 18.90 19.75
N GLY A 465 14.27 17.63 19.89
CA GLY A 465 13.23 17.17 20.79
C GLY A 465 11.81 17.53 20.32
N LEU A 466 11.63 17.87 19.04
CA LEU A 466 10.33 18.19 18.44
C LEU A 466 9.76 17.00 17.66
N GLY A 467 8.48 16.68 17.91
CA GLY A 467 7.74 15.64 17.19
C GLY A 467 7.06 16.15 15.92
N VAL A 468 7.72 17.03 15.14
CA VAL A 468 7.13 17.64 13.93
C VAL A 468 7.77 17.02 12.69
N ARG A 469 6.95 16.57 11.74
CA ARG A 469 7.37 16.06 10.44
C ARG A 469 6.53 16.69 9.34
N LEU A 470 7.15 16.90 8.19
CA LEU A 470 6.45 17.28 6.96
C LEU A 470 6.26 16.04 6.11
N LYS A 471 5.10 15.99 5.45
CA LYS A 471 4.86 15.05 4.38
C LYS A 471 4.94 15.85 3.08
N THR A 472 5.78 15.40 2.16
CA THR A 472 5.88 15.94 0.81
C THR A 472 5.09 15.04 -0.13
N GLU A 473 4.61 15.60 -1.23
CA GLU A 473 4.06 14.85 -2.36
C GLU A 473 5.15 14.78 -3.43
N ASP A 474 5.30 13.62 -4.07
CA ASP A 474 6.31 13.42 -5.11
C ASP A 474 5.79 13.98 -6.44
N ILE A 475 6.07 15.26 -6.69
CA ILE A 475 5.57 15.95 -7.88
C ILE A 475 6.26 15.40 -9.13
N ASP A 476 7.55 15.11 -9.07
CA ASP A 476 8.34 14.66 -10.23
C ASP A 476 7.86 13.28 -10.72
N LEU A 477 7.45 12.40 -9.79
CA LEU A 477 6.79 11.12 -10.14
C LEU A 477 5.50 11.29 -10.94
N HIS A 478 4.78 12.41 -10.75
CA HIS A 478 3.47 12.64 -11.37
C HIS A 478 3.49 13.65 -12.53
N ALA A 479 4.52 14.49 -12.60
CA ALA A 479 4.75 15.49 -13.63
C ALA A 479 6.28 15.67 -13.85
N PRO A 480 6.92 14.79 -14.62
CA PRO A 480 8.36 14.85 -14.87
C PRO A 480 8.84 16.16 -15.53
N ASP A 481 7.94 16.85 -16.24
CA ASP A 481 8.16 18.15 -16.87
C ASP A 481 8.01 19.35 -15.89
N PHE A 482 7.62 19.09 -14.64
CA PHE A 482 7.35 20.14 -13.67
C PHE A 482 8.59 20.97 -13.36
N ALA A 483 9.77 20.36 -13.25
CA ALA A 483 11.03 21.05 -12.96
C ALA A 483 11.36 22.14 -14.01
N GLN A 484 11.00 21.92 -15.28
CA GLN A 484 11.20 22.87 -16.38
C GLN A 484 10.02 23.85 -16.53
N SER A 485 8.89 23.59 -15.86
CA SER A 485 7.74 24.50 -15.86
C SER A 485 8.08 25.85 -15.20
N LYS A 486 7.27 26.87 -15.49
CA LYS A 486 7.44 28.20 -14.86
C LYS A 486 7.41 28.13 -13.34
N ALA A 487 6.54 27.27 -12.78
CA ALA A 487 6.41 27.08 -11.34
C ALA A 487 7.60 26.32 -10.74
N GLY A 488 8.07 25.24 -11.38
CA GLY A 488 9.24 24.49 -10.93
C GLY A 488 10.51 25.35 -10.92
N VAL A 489 10.75 26.11 -12.00
CA VAL A 489 11.89 27.04 -12.08
C VAL A 489 11.83 28.12 -11.00
N GLU A 490 10.64 28.64 -10.67
CA GLU A 490 10.51 29.63 -9.60
C GLU A 490 10.69 29.00 -8.20
N MET A 491 10.20 27.78 -7.99
CA MET A 491 10.41 27.03 -6.75
C MET A 491 11.89 26.74 -6.50
N GLU A 492 12.62 26.37 -7.54
CA GLU A 492 14.06 26.13 -7.43
C GLU A 492 14.84 27.42 -7.11
N LYS A 493 14.40 28.59 -7.61
CA LYS A 493 15.00 29.87 -7.17
C LYS A 493 14.80 30.13 -5.68
N TYR A 494 13.61 29.84 -5.14
CA TYR A 494 13.37 29.97 -3.70
C TYR A 494 14.23 28.98 -2.91
N ARG A 495 14.37 27.75 -3.40
CA ARG A 495 15.23 26.74 -2.78
C ARG A 495 16.69 27.20 -2.77
N GLN A 496 17.21 27.65 -3.91
CA GLN A 496 18.59 28.12 -4.05
C GLN A 496 18.87 29.32 -3.14
N HIS A 497 17.93 30.26 -3.03
CA HIS A 497 18.06 31.39 -2.12
C HIS A 497 18.34 30.94 -0.67
N TRP A 498 17.61 29.94 -0.19
CA TRP A 498 17.82 29.39 1.15
C TRP A 498 19.08 28.54 1.25
N PHE A 499 19.40 27.79 0.19
CA PHE A 499 20.64 27.02 0.11
C PHE A 499 21.88 27.90 0.25
N ASP A 500 21.85 29.12 -0.31
CA ASP A 500 22.98 30.07 -0.27
C ASP A 500 23.21 30.70 1.12
N VAL A 501 22.21 30.70 2.00
CA VAL A 501 22.27 31.43 3.29
C VAL A 501 22.25 30.53 4.52
N MET A 502 21.79 29.28 4.39
CA MET A 502 21.73 28.32 5.49
C MET A 502 23.07 27.62 5.72
N PRO A 503 23.34 27.13 6.94
CA PRO A 503 24.53 26.36 7.21
C PRO A 503 24.39 24.93 6.66
N LEU A 504 25.12 24.67 5.58
CA LEU A 504 25.17 23.37 4.90
C LEU A 504 26.53 22.69 5.09
N ASP A 505 26.55 21.36 5.01
CA ASP A 505 27.76 20.56 4.93
C ASP A 505 28.30 20.46 3.49
N GLU A 506 29.43 19.77 3.32
CA GLU A 506 30.09 19.58 2.02
C GLU A 506 29.21 18.83 0.99
N ASN A 507 28.17 18.13 1.45
CA ASN A 507 27.22 17.39 0.62
C ASN A 507 25.93 18.17 0.36
N GLY A 508 25.83 19.42 0.83
CA GLY A 508 24.65 20.26 0.66
C GLY A 508 23.51 19.98 1.66
N ASN A 509 23.76 19.22 2.73
CA ASN A 509 22.76 18.95 3.77
C ASN A 509 22.85 19.98 4.90
N VAL A 510 21.71 20.29 5.52
CA VAL A 510 21.67 21.16 6.69
C VAL A 510 22.42 20.53 7.87
N ASN A 511 23.41 21.23 8.41
CA ASN A 511 24.30 20.72 9.44
C ASN A 511 23.82 21.07 10.88
N GLU A 512 24.66 20.85 11.90
CA GLU A 512 24.36 21.12 13.33
C GLU A 512 24.18 22.58 13.70
N ASP A 513 24.66 23.51 12.87
CA ASP A 513 24.65 24.94 13.15
C ASP A 513 23.33 25.64 12.77
N VAL A 514 22.37 24.91 12.19
CA VAL A 514 21.08 25.50 11.75
C VAL A 514 20.25 26.11 12.89
N LEU A 515 20.28 25.52 14.09
CA LEU A 515 19.56 26.08 15.23
C LEU A 515 20.25 27.35 15.76
N PRO A 516 21.58 27.36 16.01
CA PRO A 516 22.31 28.60 16.27
C PRO A 516 22.03 29.69 15.24
N TRP A 517 22.09 29.36 13.94
CA TRP A 517 21.79 30.29 12.86
C TRP A 517 20.36 30.83 12.94
N ALA A 518 19.36 29.97 13.16
CA ALA A 518 17.96 30.36 13.25
C ALA A 518 17.67 31.27 14.46
N LEU A 519 18.38 31.06 15.58
CA LEU A 519 18.26 31.91 16.77
C LEU A 519 18.84 33.32 16.57
N GLU A 520 19.70 33.51 15.58
CA GLU A 520 20.28 34.81 15.21
C GLU A 520 19.43 35.58 14.18
N GLN A 521 18.49 34.90 13.50
CA GLN A 521 17.64 35.53 12.50
C GLN A 521 16.49 36.33 13.12
N ASP A 522 16.02 37.35 12.41
CA ASP A 522 14.80 38.05 12.80
C ASP A 522 13.55 37.25 12.42
N THR A 523 12.41 37.61 13.03
CA THR A 523 11.13 36.93 12.82
C THR A 523 10.68 36.95 11.36
N GLY A 524 11.00 38.01 10.59
CA GLY A 524 10.65 38.10 9.19
C GLY A 524 11.33 37.00 8.37
N THR A 525 12.65 36.88 8.49
CA THR A 525 13.44 35.84 7.82
C THR A 525 12.97 34.42 8.20
N LEU A 526 12.68 34.17 9.47
CA LEU A 526 12.16 32.88 9.92
C LEU A 526 10.79 32.55 9.31
N LEU A 527 9.91 33.54 9.18
CA LEU A 527 8.60 33.36 8.55
C LEU A 527 8.70 33.16 7.03
N GLU A 528 9.67 33.81 6.36
CA GLU A 528 9.93 33.60 4.94
C GLU A 528 10.45 32.18 4.68
N LEU A 529 11.39 31.69 5.49
CA LEU A 529 11.87 30.30 5.40
C LEU A 529 10.75 29.31 5.70
N LEU A 530 9.96 29.56 6.75
CA LEU A 530 8.79 28.73 7.07
C LEU A 530 7.79 28.70 5.92
N SER A 531 7.57 29.82 5.23
CA SER A 531 6.66 29.91 4.09
C SER A 531 7.14 29.06 2.92
N PHE A 532 8.45 29.09 2.61
CA PHE A 532 9.05 28.22 1.60
C PHE A 532 8.92 26.73 1.98
N ILE A 533 9.30 26.39 3.22
CA ILE A 533 9.20 25.02 3.74
C ILE A 533 7.77 24.50 3.62
N LEU A 534 6.76 25.30 4.00
CA LEU A 534 5.36 24.92 3.85
C LEU A 534 4.95 24.74 2.38
N ALA A 535 5.47 25.57 1.47
CA ALA A 535 5.21 25.43 0.04
C ALA A 535 5.67 24.06 -0.51
N THR A 536 6.77 23.50 0.00
CA THR A 536 7.25 22.15 -0.39
C THR A 536 6.34 21.01 0.10
N SER A 537 5.42 21.29 1.02
CA SER A 537 4.51 20.30 1.62
C SER A 537 3.07 20.37 1.10
N VAL A 538 2.80 21.22 0.10
CA VAL A 538 1.47 21.30 -0.52
C VAL A 538 1.14 19.97 -1.20
N GLN A 539 -0.07 19.46 -0.96
CA GLN A 539 -0.54 18.19 -1.51
C GLN A 539 -1.87 18.36 -2.24
N GLY A 540 -2.12 17.51 -3.24
CA GLY A 540 -3.40 17.45 -3.93
C GLY A 540 -3.38 16.78 -5.30
N VAL A 541 -2.41 15.91 -5.60
CA VAL A 541 -2.41 15.15 -6.85
C VAL A 541 -3.62 14.22 -6.90
N GLN A 542 -4.36 14.26 -8.00
CA GLN A 542 -5.54 13.42 -8.23
C GLN A 542 -5.22 12.27 -9.18
N HIS A 543 -5.60 11.04 -8.80
CA HIS A 543 -5.42 9.84 -9.64
C HIS A 543 -6.67 9.46 -10.46
N ILE A 544 -7.77 10.16 -10.26
CA ILE A 544 -9.04 9.95 -10.98
C ILE A 544 -9.59 11.32 -11.36
N GLU A 545 -10.07 11.46 -12.59
CA GLU A 545 -10.70 12.70 -13.04
C GLU A 545 -11.99 12.96 -12.23
N SER A 546 -11.98 14.05 -11.48
CA SER A 546 -13.12 14.57 -10.73
C SER A 546 -13.29 16.06 -11.04
N ASN A 547 -14.55 16.50 -11.10
CA ASN A 547 -14.86 17.93 -11.21
C ASN A 547 -15.30 18.52 -9.86
N ASN A 548 -15.17 17.76 -8.77
CA ASN A 548 -15.53 18.24 -7.45
C ASN A 548 -14.40 19.12 -6.90
N ALA A 549 -14.76 20.13 -6.11
CA ALA A 549 -13.79 20.92 -5.40
C ALA A 549 -12.95 20.05 -4.46
N THR A 550 -11.65 20.36 -4.40
CA THR A 550 -10.66 19.68 -3.55
C THR A 550 -10.26 20.56 -2.37
N THR A 551 -9.58 19.96 -1.39
CA THR A 551 -8.93 20.74 -0.32
C THR A 551 -7.81 21.64 -0.85
N LEU A 552 -7.18 21.28 -1.97
CA LEU A 552 -6.19 22.13 -2.63
C LEU A 552 -6.82 23.39 -3.23
N ASP A 553 -8.05 23.29 -3.77
CA ASP A 553 -8.81 24.45 -4.25
C ASP A 553 -9.09 25.45 -3.13
N VAL A 554 -9.35 24.99 -1.90
CA VAL A 554 -9.54 25.87 -0.74
C VAL A 554 -8.27 26.68 -0.47
N LEU A 555 -7.11 26.03 -0.47
CA LEU A 555 -5.81 26.69 -0.28
C LEU A 555 -5.52 27.67 -1.43
N ALA A 556 -5.77 27.25 -2.67
CA ALA A 556 -5.57 28.08 -3.85
C ALA A 556 -6.44 29.35 -3.81
N ASN A 557 -7.70 29.24 -3.36
CA ASN A 557 -8.59 30.38 -3.17
C ASN A 557 -8.08 31.34 -2.07
N ILE A 558 -7.61 30.82 -0.93
CA ILE A 558 -7.06 31.63 0.17
C ILE A 558 -5.81 32.38 -0.30
N ALA A 559 -4.94 31.72 -1.04
CA ALA A 559 -3.71 32.30 -1.59
C ALA A 559 -3.94 33.20 -2.82
N GLY A 560 -5.16 33.23 -3.37
CA GLY A 560 -5.47 34.01 -4.57
C GLY A 560 -4.72 33.52 -5.82
N VAL A 561 -4.54 32.20 -5.93
CA VAL A 561 -3.80 31.57 -7.03
C VAL A 561 -4.51 31.79 -8.36
N ASP A 562 -3.74 32.26 -9.35
CA ASP A 562 -4.15 32.30 -10.74
C ASP A 562 -3.27 31.34 -11.53
N ALA A 563 -3.78 30.13 -11.76
CA ALA A 563 -3.04 29.05 -12.43
C ALA A 563 -2.63 29.41 -13.86
N SER A 564 -3.33 30.36 -14.52
CA SER A 564 -3.01 30.79 -15.89
C SER A 564 -1.67 31.52 -16.00
N LYS A 565 -1.13 32.00 -14.87
CA LYS A 565 0.23 32.59 -14.80
C LYS A 565 1.32 31.53 -14.83
N TRP A 566 1.02 30.34 -14.34
CA TRP A 566 1.99 29.28 -14.07
C TRP A 566 1.98 28.17 -15.12
N TRP A 567 0.85 27.99 -15.84
CA TRP A 567 0.67 26.90 -16.79
C TRP A 567 0.03 27.36 -18.10
N GLU A 568 0.49 26.78 -19.21
CA GLU A 568 -0.09 26.97 -20.55
C GLU A 568 -0.14 25.63 -21.31
N PRO A 569 -1.14 25.44 -22.19
CA PRO A 569 -1.25 24.22 -22.99
C PRO A 569 -0.23 24.23 -24.14
N THR A 570 0.85 23.45 -24.01
CA THR A 570 1.88 23.28 -25.04
C THR A 570 1.73 21.91 -25.72
N ALA A 571 2.52 21.68 -26.77
CA ALA A 571 2.64 20.36 -27.38
C ALA A 571 3.13 19.30 -26.38
N GLU A 572 4.07 19.69 -25.51
CA GLU A 572 4.70 18.83 -24.50
C GLU A 572 3.77 18.57 -23.31
N SER A 573 3.04 19.58 -22.81
CA SER A 573 2.19 19.40 -21.63
C SER A 573 0.84 18.72 -21.93
N TYR A 574 0.01 19.29 -22.80
CA TYR A 574 -1.41 18.88 -22.95
C TYR A 574 -1.79 18.45 -24.36
N LEU A 575 -1.36 19.19 -25.39
CA LEU A 575 -1.96 19.10 -26.72
C LEU A 575 -1.63 17.79 -27.44
N SER A 576 -0.44 17.21 -27.23
CA SER A 576 -0.10 15.90 -27.81
C SER A 576 -0.85 14.74 -27.15
N HIS A 577 -1.21 14.89 -25.87
CA HIS A 577 -1.80 13.86 -25.02
C HIS A 577 -3.31 13.69 -25.20
N VAL A 578 -3.99 14.67 -25.80
CA VAL A 578 -5.44 14.61 -26.02
C VAL A 578 -5.81 14.25 -27.47
N SER A 579 -7.07 13.89 -27.69
CA SER A 579 -7.60 13.63 -29.03
C SER A 579 -7.66 14.91 -29.86
N LYS A 580 -7.57 14.78 -31.19
CA LYS A 580 -7.69 15.94 -32.10
C LYS A 580 -9.01 16.69 -31.92
N ASP A 581 -10.10 15.96 -31.66
CA ASP A 581 -11.40 16.57 -31.39
C ASP A 581 -11.37 17.40 -30.10
N ARG A 582 -10.68 16.92 -29.06
CA ARG A 582 -10.48 17.68 -27.81
C ARG A 582 -9.65 18.94 -28.04
N ILE A 583 -8.60 18.88 -28.86
CA ILE A 583 -7.82 20.08 -29.26
C ILE A 583 -8.74 21.13 -29.91
N SER A 584 -9.61 20.71 -30.84
CA SER A 584 -10.57 21.62 -31.48
C SER A 584 -11.53 22.26 -30.47
N VAL A 585 -12.05 21.49 -29.51
CA VAL A 585 -12.91 22.01 -28.43
C VAL A 585 -12.16 23.00 -27.55
N THR A 586 -10.92 22.68 -27.15
CA THR A 586 -10.06 23.57 -26.35
C THR A 586 -9.81 24.91 -27.06
N VAL A 587 -9.52 24.89 -28.37
CA VAL A 587 -9.33 26.12 -29.15
C VAL A 587 -10.64 26.89 -29.34
N GLU A 588 -11.76 26.18 -29.48
CA GLU A 588 -13.08 26.82 -29.52
C GLU A 588 -13.41 27.54 -28.20
N GLU A 589 -13.17 26.89 -27.06
CA GLU A 589 -13.37 27.46 -25.72
C GLU A 589 -12.51 28.72 -25.50
N ALA A 590 -11.27 28.73 -26.01
CA ALA A 590 -10.31 29.81 -25.77
C ALA A 590 -10.37 30.96 -26.80
N VAL A 591 -10.64 30.65 -28.08
CA VAL A 591 -10.46 31.58 -29.21
C VAL A 591 -11.70 31.67 -30.11
N GLY A 592 -12.64 30.73 -30.00
CA GLY A 592 -13.90 30.71 -30.74
C GLY A 592 -13.94 29.75 -31.93
N SER A 593 -15.15 29.50 -32.44
CA SER A 593 -15.45 28.41 -33.38
C SER A 593 -14.76 28.52 -34.75
N GLU A 594 -14.43 29.73 -35.21
CA GLU A 594 -13.76 29.94 -36.50
C GLU A 594 -12.31 29.41 -36.49
N ALA A 595 -11.57 29.68 -35.40
CA ALA A 595 -10.22 29.17 -35.21
C ALA A 595 -10.22 27.64 -35.08
N ALA A 596 -11.17 27.07 -34.33
CA ALA A 596 -11.31 25.63 -34.17
C ALA A 596 -11.64 24.90 -35.48
N ALA A 597 -12.47 25.50 -36.35
CA ALA A 597 -12.82 24.93 -37.64
C ALA A 597 -11.59 24.75 -38.56
N SER A 598 -10.59 25.62 -38.46
CA SER A 598 -9.35 25.51 -39.23
C SER A 598 -8.54 24.23 -38.90
N LEU A 599 -8.62 23.77 -37.65
CA LEU A 599 -7.88 22.60 -37.15
C LEU A 599 -8.49 21.28 -37.61
N THR A 600 -9.79 21.25 -37.91
CA THR A 600 -10.50 20.02 -38.33
C THR A 600 -9.93 19.42 -39.63
N LYS A 601 -9.34 20.25 -40.49
CA LYS A 601 -8.76 19.83 -41.77
C LYS A 601 -7.28 19.40 -41.68
N LEU A 602 -6.60 19.69 -40.58
CA LEU A 602 -5.18 19.39 -40.37
C LEU A 602 -4.95 17.98 -39.85
N LYS A 603 -3.77 17.41 -40.03
CA LYS A 603 -3.38 16.16 -39.34
C LYS A 603 -3.10 16.44 -37.86
N LYS A 604 -3.18 15.44 -36.96
CA LYS A 604 -3.02 15.64 -35.50
C LYS A 604 -1.75 16.43 -35.14
N LYS A 605 -0.59 16.06 -35.70
CA LYS A 605 0.69 16.77 -35.43
C LYS A 605 0.67 18.23 -35.86
N GLU A 606 0.08 18.54 -37.03
CA GLU A 606 -0.07 19.91 -37.53
C GLU A 606 -1.09 20.70 -36.71
N ALA A 607 -2.16 20.04 -36.25
CA ALA A 607 -3.18 20.64 -35.40
C ALA A 607 -2.64 20.99 -34.01
N VAL A 608 -1.74 20.18 -33.44
CA VAL A 608 -1.05 20.47 -32.17
C VAL A 608 -0.25 21.77 -32.27
N VAL A 609 0.63 21.87 -33.28
CA VAL A 609 1.47 23.07 -33.48
C VAL A 609 0.62 24.32 -33.71
N SER A 610 -0.44 24.20 -34.53
CA SER A 610 -1.35 25.32 -34.77
C SER A 610 -2.17 25.69 -33.54
N ALA A 611 -2.61 24.72 -32.73
CA ALA A 611 -3.36 24.98 -31.51
C ALA A 611 -2.51 25.65 -30.45
N GLU A 612 -1.26 25.23 -30.27
CA GLU A 612 -0.30 25.86 -29.35
C GLU A 612 -0.12 27.34 -29.67
N GLN A 613 0.05 27.70 -30.95
CA GLN A 613 0.14 29.10 -31.38
C GLN A 613 -1.14 29.90 -31.14
N LEU A 614 -2.31 29.28 -31.29
CA LEU A 614 -3.61 29.93 -31.08
C LEU A 614 -3.90 30.14 -29.58
N LEU A 615 -3.47 29.22 -28.73
CA LEU A 615 -3.71 29.22 -27.29
C LEU A 615 -2.66 30.02 -26.50
N ALA A 616 -1.48 30.25 -27.07
CA ALA A 616 -0.40 31.01 -26.44
C ALA A 616 -0.90 32.36 -25.88
N GLY A 617 -0.67 32.58 -24.59
CA GLY A 617 -1.06 33.81 -23.89
C GLY A 617 -2.58 34.06 -23.79
N LYS A 618 -3.43 33.06 -24.04
CA LYS A 618 -4.89 33.17 -23.87
C LYS A 618 -5.38 32.81 -22.47
N GLY A 619 -4.52 32.25 -21.63
CA GLY A 619 -4.85 31.89 -20.24
C GLY A 619 -5.91 30.79 -20.12
N TRP A 620 -6.10 29.97 -21.17
CA TRP A 620 -6.99 28.82 -21.10
C TRP A 620 -6.38 27.72 -20.22
N LEU A 621 -7.21 27.10 -19.39
CA LEU A 621 -6.83 26.03 -18.49
C LEU A 621 -7.78 24.83 -18.62
N PRO A 622 -7.27 23.59 -18.57
CA PRO A 622 -8.11 22.41 -18.38
C PRO A 622 -8.80 22.46 -17.01
N LYS A 623 -9.96 21.83 -16.88
CA LYS A 623 -10.77 21.86 -15.64
C LYS A 623 -10.00 21.46 -14.38
N LEU A 624 -9.10 20.48 -14.48
CA LEU A 624 -8.29 20.03 -13.34
C LEU A 624 -7.32 21.11 -12.79
N LEU A 625 -6.98 22.13 -13.59
CA LEU A 625 -6.15 23.27 -13.16
C LEU A 625 -7.00 24.51 -12.81
N GLN A 626 -8.32 24.44 -12.98
CA GLN A 626 -9.20 25.54 -12.62
C GLN A 626 -9.49 25.47 -11.12
N VAL A 627 -9.19 26.56 -10.42
CA VAL A 627 -9.50 26.67 -8.99
C VAL A 627 -11.01 26.79 -8.81
N THR A 628 -11.61 25.76 -8.22
CA THR A 628 -13.06 25.70 -7.99
C THR A 628 -13.42 26.49 -6.73
N THR A 629 -14.50 27.28 -6.77
CA THR A 629 -14.95 28.11 -5.62
C THR A 629 -16.01 27.44 -4.74
N GLU A 630 -16.48 26.26 -5.15
CA GLU A 630 -17.40 25.43 -4.37
C GLU A 630 -16.66 24.80 -3.18
N SER A 631 -17.35 24.60 -2.06
CA SER A 631 -16.76 23.92 -0.90
C SER A 631 -16.77 22.41 -1.13
N PRO A 632 -15.70 21.67 -0.80
CA PRO A 632 -15.74 20.20 -0.82
C PRO A 632 -16.83 19.70 0.13
N GLU A 633 -17.69 18.78 -0.34
CA GLU A 633 -18.72 18.11 0.47
C GLU A 633 -18.15 17.10 1.46
#